data_AF-A0A378NE11-F1
#
_entry.id   AF-A0A378NE11-F1
#
_cell.length_a   1.000
_cell.length_b   1.000
_cell.length_c   1.000
_cell.angle_alpha   90.00
_cell.angle_beta   90.00
_cell.angle_gamma   90.00
#
_symmetry.space_group_name_H-M   'P 1'
#
loop_
_entity.id
_entity.type
_entity.pdbx_description
1 polymer ?
#
loop_
_entity_poly.entity_id
_entity_poly.type
_entity_poly.pdbx_seq_one_letter_code
_entity_poly.pdbx_strand_id
1 'polypeptide(L)'
;MGSGATSDSATMQHLLKVLKENTLFFLDSKTIGSSVAAKTARQFGINTLERDIFLDDSDLLADVQKQFAHAINHARKNGVAVVIGHPRKNTISVLKQNLAQLPQDIELVSVGNLWRNEKNSA
;
A
#
# COMPACT_ATOMS: atom_id res chain seq x y z
N MET A 1 -3.04 8.33 -10.75
CA MET A 1 -2.45 8.13 -12.09
C MET A 1 -2.23 6.63 -12.33
N GLY A 2 -1.96 6.20 -13.57
CA GLY A 2 -1.59 4.81 -13.88
C GLY A 2 -2.73 3.90 -14.35
N SER A 3 -3.98 4.37 -14.32
CA SER A 3 -5.17 3.58 -14.66
C SER A 3 -5.14 3.00 -16.09
N GLY A 4 -4.58 3.73 -17.06
CA GLY A 4 -4.43 3.24 -18.44
C GLY A 4 -3.48 2.04 -18.52
N ALA A 5 -2.31 2.13 -17.88
CA ALA A 5 -1.32 1.05 -17.88
C ALA A 5 -1.82 -0.16 -17.08
N THR A 6 -2.41 0.04 -15.90
CA THR A 6 -2.91 -1.07 -15.05
C THR A 6 -4.17 -1.76 -15.59
N SER A 7 -4.79 -1.20 -16.63
CA SER A 7 -5.91 -1.81 -17.36
C SER A 7 -5.46 -2.58 -18.60
N ASP A 8 -4.26 -2.31 -19.12
CA ASP A 8 -3.73 -2.95 -20.32
C ASP A 8 -2.85 -4.15 -19.98
N SER A 9 -3.33 -5.35 -20.33
CA SER A 9 -2.65 -6.61 -20.01
C SER A 9 -1.28 -6.71 -20.68
N ALA A 10 -1.14 -6.28 -21.94
CA ALA A 10 0.12 -6.37 -22.67
C ALA A 10 1.21 -5.51 -22.02
N THR A 11 0.89 -4.24 -21.72
CA THR A 11 1.78 -3.33 -20.99
C THR A 11 2.16 -3.88 -19.63
N MET A 12 1.19 -4.39 -18.86
CA MET A 12 1.48 -5.00 -17.56
C MET A 12 2.39 -6.23 -17.68
N GLN A 13 2.21 -7.08 -18.68
CA GLN A 13 3.09 -8.24 -18.90
C GLN A 13 4.53 -7.83 -19.18
N HIS A 14 4.74 -6.81 -20.02
CA HIS A 14 6.09 -6.27 -20.28
C HIS A 14 6.73 -5.72 -19.01
N LEU A 15 6.00 -4.91 -18.23
CA LEU A 15 6.48 -4.38 -16.96
C LEU A 15 6.84 -5.50 -15.97
N LEU A 16 5.92 -6.44 -15.76
CA LEU A 16 6.09 -7.52 -14.80
C LEU A 16 7.23 -8.45 -15.18
N LYS A 17 7.47 -8.67 -16.47
CA LYS A 17 8.66 -9.41 -16.93
C LYS A 17 9.96 -8.74 -16.45
N VAL A 18 10.08 -7.44 -16.65
CA VAL A 18 11.26 -6.68 -16.19
C VAL A 18 11.38 -6.70 -14.67
N LEU A 19 10.27 -6.53 -13.93
CA LEU A 19 10.30 -6.62 -12.47
C LEU A 19 10.79 -7.99 -11.98
N LYS A 20 10.33 -9.06 -12.63
CA LYS A 20 10.75 -10.44 -12.31
C LYS A 20 12.24 -10.65 -12.57
N GLU A 21 12.75 -10.22 -13.72
CA GLU A 21 14.17 -10.33 -14.08
C GLU A 21 15.08 -9.60 -13.07
N ASN A 22 14.58 -8.52 -12.47
CA ASN A 22 15.31 -7.73 -11.47
C ASN A 22 14.99 -8.13 -10.02
N THR A 23 14.21 -9.19 -9.78
CA THR A 23 13.78 -9.63 -8.43
C THR A 23 13.10 -8.53 -7.61
N LEU A 24 12.26 -7.74 -8.27
CA LEU A 24 11.49 -6.64 -7.66
C LEU A 24 10.05 -7.07 -7.34
N PHE A 25 9.42 -6.35 -6.41
CA PHE A 25 8.01 -6.53 -6.06
C PHE A 25 7.10 -5.55 -6.79
N PHE A 26 5.79 -5.78 -6.71
CA PHE A 26 4.79 -4.87 -7.23
C PHE A 26 3.84 -4.42 -6.10
N LEU A 27 3.63 -3.11 -5.98
CA LEU A 27 2.62 -2.51 -5.10
C LEU A 27 1.55 -1.84 -5.98
N ASP A 28 0.36 -2.41 -6.00
CA ASP A 28 -0.78 -1.85 -6.73
C ASP A 28 -1.49 -0.81 -5.85
N SER A 29 -1.41 0.47 -6.23
CA SER A 29 -2.12 1.54 -5.55
C SER A 29 -3.63 1.53 -5.78
N LYS A 30 -4.15 0.62 -6.63
CA LYS A 30 -5.57 0.46 -6.98
C LYS A 30 -6.29 1.78 -7.19
N THR A 31 -5.95 2.44 -8.28
CA THR A 31 -6.64 3.68 -8.69
C THR A 31 -7.98 3.41 -9.36
N ILE A 32 -8.24 2.16 -9.76
CA ILE A 32 -9.51 1.68 -10.35
C ILE A 32 -9.82 0.27 -9.83
N GLY A 33 -11.11 -0.05 -9.71
CA GLY A 33 -11.57 -1.38 -9.26
C GLY A 33 -11.31 -2.51 -10.27
N SER A 34 -11.11 -2.17 -11.55
CA SER A 34 -10.86 -3.11 -12.65
C SER A 34 -9.36 -3.39 -12.89
N SER A 35 -8.47 -3.02 -11.96
CA SER A 35 -7.02 -3.24 -12.13
C SER A 35 -6.74 -4.73 -12.36
N VAL A 36 -6.16 -5.05 -13.52
CA VAL A 36 -5.67 -6.41 -13.79
C VAL A 36 -4.26 -6.63 -13.22
N ALA A 37 -3.60 -5.55 -12.78
CA ALA A 37 -2.19 -5.54 -12.46
C ALA A 37 -1.83 -6.55 -11.36
N ALA A 38 -2.56 -6.56 -10.25
CA ALA A 38 -2.27 -7.50 -9.17
C ALA A 38 -2.53 -8.97 -9.55
N LYS A 39 -3.57 -9.24 -10.36
CA LYS A 39 -3.84 -10.60 -10.87
C LYS A 39 -2.73 -11.06 -11.81
N THR A 40 -2.32 -10.22 -12.76
CA THR A 40 -1.25 -10.54 -13.71
C THR A 40 0.09 -10.70 -12.98
N ALA A 41 0.38 -9.86 -11.97
CA ALA A 41 1.60 -9.97 -11.17
C ALA A 41 1.70 -11.32 -10.45
N ARG A 42 0.61 -11.78 -9.83
CA ARG A 42 0.52 -13.11 -9.22
C ARG A 42 0.74 -14.24 -10.23
N GLN A 43 0.19 -14.13 -11.44
CA GLN A 43 0.40 -15.12 -12.51
C GLN A 43 1.87 -15.24 -12.93
N PHE A 44 2.63 -14.14 -12.83
CA PHE A 44 4.06 -14.14 -13.13
C PHE A 44 4.92 -14.63 -11.95
N GLY A 45 4.30 -14.96 -10.81
CA GLY A 45 4.99 -15.37 -9.59
C GLY A 45 5.65 -14.22 -8.84
N ILE A 46 5.21 -12.99 -9.06
CA ILE A 46 5.75 -11.79 -8.40
C ILE A 46 4.98 -11.56 -7.12
N ASN A 47 5.70 -11.40 -6.00
CA ASN A 47 5.04 -11.06 -4.75
C ASN A 47 4.41 -9.66 -4.86
N THR A 48 3.12 -9.58 -4.55
CA THR A 48 2.28 -8.43 -4.86
C THR A 48 1.59 -7.94 -3.61
N LEU A 49 1.76 -6.65 -3.31
CA LEU A 49 1.00 -5.94 -2.30
C LEU A 49 -0.05 -5.08 -2.99
N GLU A 50 -1.20 -4.91 -2.34
CA GLU A 50 -2.28 -4.06 -2.81
C GLU A 50 -2.57 -3.02 -1.73
N ARG A 51 -2.89 -1.79 -2.13
CA ARG A 51 -3.33 -0.77 -1.18
C ARG A 51 -4.69 -1.14 -0.59
N ASP A 52 -4.77 -1.09 0.73
CA ASP A 52 -6.04 -1.21 1.46
C ASP A 52 -6.72 0.15 1.61
N ILE A 53 -5.98 1.17 2.06
CA ILE A 53 -6.53 2.48 2.44
C ILE A 53 -5.73 3.62 1.79
N PHE A 54 -6.45 4.60 1.21
CA PHE A 54 -5.88 5.92 0.90
C PHE A 54 -6.08 6.83 2.11
N LEU A 55 -4.97 7.32 2.67
CA LEU A 55 -4.97 8.12 3.88
C LEU A 55 -5.52 9.54 3.63
N ASP A 56 -5.26 10.09 2.44
CA ASP A 56 -5.54 11.49 2.09
C ASP A 56 -6.25 11.64 0.75
N ASP A 57 -7.25 10.79 0.54
CA ASP A 57 -8.19 10.97 -0.58
C ASP A 57 -8.93 12.32 -0.49
N SER A 58 -9.07 12.85 0.73
CA SER A 58 -9.48 14.22 1.05
C SER A 58 -8.33 14.96 1.77
N ASP A 59 -8.21 16.26 1.51
CA ASP A 59 -7.24 17.15 2.16
C ASP A 59 -7.65 17.59 3.57
N LEU A 60 -8.89 17.30 3.98
CA LEU A 60 -9.39 17.72 5.28
C LEU A 60 -8.72 16.93 6.40
N LEU A 61 -8.22 17.65 7.42
CA LEU A 61 -7.54 17.05 8.56
C LEU A 61 -8.37 15.94 9.24
N ALA A 62 -9.67 16.18 9.42
CA ALA A 62 -10.59 15.22 10.03
C ALA A 62 -10.73 13.93 9.21
N ASP A 63 -10.73 14.03 7.88
CA ASP A 63 -10.83 12.85 7.01
C ASP A 63 -9.55 12.03 7.06
N VAL A 64 -8.39 12.68 7.05
CA VAL A 64 -7.09 12.02 7.21
C VAL A 64 -6.99 11.29 8.56
N GLN A 65 -7.45 11.93 9.64
CA GLN A 65 -7.51 11.31 10.98
C GLN A 65 -8.44 10.09 11.00
N LYS A 66 -9.62 10.20 10.37
CA LYS A 66 -10.56 9.10 10.24
C LYS A 66 -9.97 7.92 9.47
N GLN A 67 -9.28 8.18 8.35
CA GLN A 67 -8.63 7.15 7.56
C GLN A 67 -7.46 6.50 8.30
N PHE A 68 -6.72 7.25 9.11
CA PHE A 68 -5.68 6.69 9.97
C PHE A 68 -6.26 5.70 11.00
N ALA A 69 -7.33 6.09 11.70
CA ALA A 69 -8.02 5.21 12.63
C ALA A 69 -8.61 3.97 11.94
N HIS A 70 -9.14 4.14 10.73
CA HIS A 70 -9.60 3.03 9.91
C HIS A 70 -8.47 2.07 9.54
N ALA A 71 -7.26 2.58 9.24
CA ALA A 71 -6.09 1.75 8.94
C ALA A 71 -5.67 0.86 10.11
N ILE A 72 -5.68 1.40 11.33
CA ILE A 72 -5.44 0.62 12.54
C ILE A 72 -6.45 -0.52 12.67
N ASN A 73 -7.75 -0.22 12.52
CA ASN A 73 -8.79 -1.23 12.64
C ASN A 73 -8.72 -2.28 11.53
N HIS A 74 -8.34 -1.87 10.33
CA HIS A 74 -8.09 -2.78 9.21
C HIS A 74 -6.93 -3.74 9.53
N ALA A 75 -5.81 -3.22 10.04
CA ALA A 75 -4.65 -4.03 10.43
C ALA A 75 -5.00 -5.03 11.54
N ARG A 76 -5.77 -4.61 12.56
CA ARG A 76 -6.25 -5.53 13.62
C ARG A 76 -7.08 -6.68 13.09
N LYS A 77 -7.94 -6.39 12.12
CA LYS A 77 -8.85 -7.38 11.56
C LYS A 77 -8.15 -8.34 10.60
N ASN A 78 -7.23 -7.82 9.78
CA ASN A 78 -6.66 -8.54 8.64
C ASN A 78 -5.17 -8.91 8.84
N GLY A 79 -4.58 -8.56 9.98
CA GLY A 79 -3.17 -8.75 10.32
C GLY A 79 -2.24 -7.67 9.76
N VAL A 80 -2.59 -7.07 8.61
CA VAL A 80 -1.81 -6.01 7.96
C VAL A 80 -2.74 -4.97 7.34
N ALA A 81 -2.27 -3.73 7.21
CA ALA A 81 -2.88 -2.71 6.37
C ALA A 81 -1.80 -1.98 5.57
N VAL A 82 -1.91 -1.99 4.24
CA VAL A 82 -1.07 -1.20 3.35
C VAL A 82 -1.76 0.14 3.08
N VAL A 83 -1.18 1.20 3.64
CA VAL A 83 -1.71 2.56 3.54
C VAL A 83 -0.87 3.39 2.59
N ILE A 84 -1.53 4.12 1.68
CA ILE A 84 -0.86 5.07 0.79
C ILE A 84 -1.38 6.47 1.08
N GLY A 85 -0.47 7.43 1.17
CA GLY A 85 -0.78 8.86 1.28
C GLY A 85 0.26 9.69 0.53
N HIS A 86 -0.03 10.98 0.39
CA HIS A 86 0.82 11.96 -0.27
C HIS A 86 1.46 12.88 0.78
N PRO A 87 2.60 13.54 0.47
CA PRO A 87 3.29 14.42 1.40
C PRO A 87 2.60 15.79 1.54
N ARG A 88 1.30 15.78 1.90
CA ARG A 88 0.50 16.99 2.14
C ARG A 88 0.60 17.42 3.59
N LYS A 89 0.34 18.70 3.86
CA LYS A 89 0.46 19.31 5.19
C LYS A 89 -0.32 18.51 6.26
N ASN A 90 -1.58 18.19 6.00
CA ASN A 90 -2.42 17.48 6.96
C ASN A 90 -2.03 16.00 7.09
N THR A 91 -1.67 15.32 5.99
CA THR A 91 -1.13 13.95 6.00
C THR A 91 0.11 13.84 6.89
N ILE A 92 1.07 14.74 6.70
CA ILE A 92 2.30 14.78 7.50
C ILE A 92 1.98 15.07 8.97
N SER A 93 1.06 16.00 9.24
CA SER A 93 0.65 16.35 10.61
C SER A 93 0.06 15.15 11.35
N VAL A 94 -0.88 14.43 10.71
CA VAL A 94 -1.51 13.23 11.29
C VAL A 94 -0.47 12.14 11.52
N LEU A 95 0.38 11.85 10.53
CA LEU A 95 1.41 10.82 10.69
C LEU A 95 2.39 11.16 11.83
N LYS A 96 2.89 12.40 11.92
CA LYS A 96 3.81 12.79 13.01
C LYS A 96 3.18 12.63 14.39
N GLN A 97 1.91 13.02 14.55
CA GLN A 97 1.23 12.94 15.84
C GLN A 97 0.92 11.49 16.24
N ASN A 98 0.42 10.69 15.29
CA ASN A 98 -0.14 9.38 15.61
C ASN A 98 0.89 8.26 15.54
N LEU A 99 1.93 8.36 14.71
CA LEU A 99 2.97 7.32 14.65
C LEU A 99 3.75 7.22 15.96
N ALA A 100 3.97 8.34 16.65
CA ALA A 100 4.59 8.36 17.97
C ALA A 100 3.69 7.76 19.08
N GLN A 101 2.40 7.58 18.79
CA GLN A 101 1.37 7.13 19.74
C GLN A 101 0.63 5.91 19.20
N LEU A 102 1.32 5.08 18.40
CA LEU A 102 0.72 3.85 17.89
C LEU A 102 0.29 2.97 19.06
N PRO A 103 -0.88 2.32 18.97
CA PRO A 103 -1.26 1.28 19.91
C PRO A 103 -0.18 0.20 20.01
N GLN A 104 0.01 -0.40 21.19
CA GLN A 104 1.04 -1.41 21.42
C GLN A 104 0.91 -2.66 20.53
N ASP A 105 -0.29 -2.92 20.02
CA ASP A 105 -0.60 -4.01 19.10
C ASP A 105 -0.36 -3.66 17.62
N ILE A 106 0.09 -2.44 17.32
CA ILE A 106 0.31 -1.96 15.96
C ILE A 106 1.77 -1.54 15.79
N GLU A 107 2.40 -2.12 14.77
CA GLU A 107 3.76 -1.80 14.39
C GLU A 107 3.79 -1.15 13.00
N LEU A 108 4.52 -0.04 12.87
CA LEU A 108 4.87 0.50 11.56
C LEU A 108 6.03 -0.30 10.99
N VAL A 109 5.79 -0.97 9.87
CA VAL A 109 6.82 -1.75 9.16
C VAL A 109 7.10 -1.16 7.78
N SER A 110 8.29 -1.43 7.25
CA SER A 110 8.62 -1.03 5.88
C SER A 110 7.89 -1.93 4.86
N VAL A 111 7.56 -1.37 3.69
CA VAL A 111 7.01 -2.15 2.57
C VAL A 111 7.95 -3.28 2.16
N GLY A 112 9.27 -3.08 2.29
CA GLY A 112 10.27 -4.11 2.01
C GLY A 112 10.16 -5.32 2.96
N ASN A 113 9.89 -5.10 4.24
CA ASN A 113 9.75 -6.20 5.22
C ASN A 113 8.46 -6.98 4.98
N LEU A 114 7.36 -6.28 4.67
CA LEU A 114 6.12 -6.92 4.23
C LEU A 114 6.31 -7.73 2.96
N TRP A 115 7.05 -7.19 1.99
CA TRP A 115 7.36 -7.91 0.75
C TRP A 115 8.21 -9.17 0.99
N ARG A 116 9.24 -9.09 1.84
CA ARG A 116 10.11 -10.24 2.11
C ARG A 116 9.54 -11.21 3.15
N ASN A 117 8.38 -10.91 3.73
CA ASN A 117 7.81 -11.63 4.89
C ASN A 117 8.82 -11.75 6.04
N GLU A 118 9.68 -10.75 6.21
CA GLU A 118 10.66 -10.71 7.28
C GLU A 118 9.97 -10.25 8.56
N LYS A 119 10.10 -11.01 9.65
CA LYS A 119 9.74 -10.50 10.98
C LYS A 119 10.70 -9.35 11.30
N ASN A 120 10.16 -8.21 11.73
CA ASN A 120 10.99 -7.14 12.27
C ASN A 120 11.80 -7.70 13.43
N SER A 121 13.13 -7.61 13.32
CA SER A 121 14.01 -7.89 14.45
C SER A 121 13.90 -6.69 15.38
N ALA A 122 13.39 -6.94 16.60
CA ALA A 122 13.28 -5.96 17.67
C ALA A 122 14.65 -5.45 18.13
#